data_AF-A0A496WII3-F1
#
_entry.id   AF-A0A496WII3-F1
#
_cell.length_a   1.000
_cell.length_b   1.000
_cell.length_c   1.000
_cell.angle_alpha   90.00
_cell.angle_beta   90.00
_cell.angle_gamma   90.00
#
_symmetry.space_group_name_H-M   'P 1'
#
loop_
_entity.id
_entity.type
_entity.pdbx_description
1 polymer ?
#
loop_
_entity_poly.entity_id
_entity_poly.type
_entity_poly.pdbx_seq_one_letter_code
_entity_poly.pdbx_strand_id
1 'polypeptide(L)'
;KLRGITYLVSNDHLKRVIPKGSVVIDLVGGSETNRSAVESVLSCTFLNEPHFIKDEVTVSALWGWPMLGMMRESAIKYSSQITDVLIGTEKLIEGLDTLTAGVKRALVCGPFK
;
A
#
# COMPACT_ATOMS: atom_id res chain seq x y z
N LYS A 1 19.45 -1.41 -4.14
CA LYS A 1 18.48 -2.01 -3.18
C LYS A 1 18.24 -0.98 -2.08
N LEU A 2 17.20 -0.12 -2.21
CA LEU A 2 17.02 1.08 -1.37
C LEU A 2 16.12 0.86 -0.14
N ARG A 3 15.24 -0.14 -0.18
CA ARG A 3 14.16 -0.31 0.81
C ARG A 3 14.71 -0.67 2.20
N GLY A 4 14.54 0.29 3.11
CA GLY A 4 15.01 0.37 4.50
C GLY A 4 16.47 0.03 4.76
N ILE A 5 17.31 0.31 3.78
CA ILE A 5 18.72 0.64 4.04
C ILE A 5 18.86 2.16 4.05
N THR A 6 17.99 2.88 3.34
CA THR A 6 17.97 4.34 3.25
C THR A 6 16.57 4.86 3.57
N TYR A 7 16.48 5.76 4.55
CA TYR A 7 15.25 6.44 4.90
C TYR A 7 15.23 7.83 4.26
N LEU A 8 14.10 8.20 3.65
CA LEU A 8 13.86 9.58 3.20
C LEU A 8 13.51 10.48 4.38
N VAL A 9 12.80 9.93 5.37
CA VAL A 9 12.49 10.57 6.65
C VAL A 9 13.06 9.71 7.76
N SER A 10 14.17 10.16 8.36
CA SER A 10 14.77 9.50 9.51
C SER A 10 14.13 9.95 10.83
N ASN A 11 14.41 9.24 11.91
CA ASN A 11 14.05 9.68 13.26
C ASN A 11 14.73 11.01 13.63
N ASP A 12 15.93 11.27 13.11
CA ASP A 12 16.61 12.55 13.33
C ASP A 12 15.88 13.72 12.64
N HIS A 13 15.31 13.49 11.45
CA HIS A 13 14.46 14.47 10.78
C HIS A 13 13.22 14.80 11.61
N LEU A 14 12.55 13.80 12.19
CA LEU A 14 11.39 14.03 13.08
C LEU A 14 11.77 14.88 14.28
N LYS A 15 12.95 14.63 14.86
CA LYS A 15 13.42 15.33 16.06
C LYS A 15 13.91 16.76 15.81
N ARG A 16 14.56 17.03 14.68
CA ARG A 16 15.32 18.28 14.47
C ARG A 16 14.81 19.15 13.32
N VAL A 17 14.17 18.56 12.32
CA VAL A 17 13.86 19.24 11.06
C VAL A 17 12.37 19.48 10.93
N ILE A 18 11.55 18.48 11.27
CA ILE A 18 10.10 18.56 11.13
C ILE A 18 9.54 19.35 12.33
N PRO A 19 8.75 20.41 12.09
CA PRO A 19 8.15 21.18 13.18
C PRO A 19 7.23 20.34 14.05
N LYS A 20 7.26 20.58 15.37
CA LYS A 20 6.35 19.96 16.33
C LYS A 20 4.89 20.23 15.97
N GLY A 21 4.02 19.23 16.18
CA GLY A 21 2.61 19.27 15.81
C GLY A 21 2.33 19.02 14.32
N SER A 22 3.36 18.82 13.49
CA SER A 22 3.20 18.43 12.09
C SER A 22 2.66 17.01 11.95
N VAL A 23 2.17 16.69 10.74
CA VAL A 23 1.71 15.36 10.37
C VAL A 23 2.57 14.80 9.25
N VAL A 24 3.04 13.56 9.40
CA VAL A 24 3.69 12.78 8.36
C VAL A 24 2.76 11.65 7.94
N ILE A 25 2.40 11.61 6.66
CA ILE A 25 1.57 10.57 6.07
C ILE A 25 2.43 9.72 5.13
N ASP A 26 2.64 8.46 5.50
CA ASP A 26 3.24 7.45 4.64
C ASP A 26 2.15 6.68 3.89
N LEU A 27 2.01 6.98 2.60
CA LEU A 27 1.07 6.30 1.70
C LEU A 27 1.61 4.99 1.13
N VAL A 28 2.89 4.67 1.34
CA VAL A 28 3.48 3.39 0.93
C VAL A 28 3.18 2.33 1.99
N GLY A 29 3.34 2.69 3.27
CA GLY A 29 3.09 1.81 4.40
C GLY A 29 4.14 0.71 4.56
N GLY A 30 4.37 0.28 5.81
CA GLY A 30 5.34 -0.75 6.15
C GLY A 30 4.72 -2.14 6.28
N SER A 31 5.35 -3.16 5.68
CA SER A 31 5.24 -4.53 6.18
C SER A 31 6.53 -4.88 6.93
N GLU A 32 6.51 -5.88 7.82
CA GLU A 32 7.72 -6.33 8.53
C GLU A 32 8.91 -6.61 7.60
N THR A 33 8.63 -6.93 6.33
CA THR A 33 9.62 -7.26 5.30
C THR A 33 9.83 -6.18 4.25
N ASN A 34 8.95 -5.18 4.16
CA ASN A 34 9.00 -4.09 3.17
C ASN A 34 9.13 -2.77 3.92
N ARG A 35 10.38 -2.43 4.22
CA ARG A 35 10.74 -1.30 5.06
C ARG A 35 10.28 0.02 4.40
N SER A 36 9.47 0.79 5.13
CA SER A 36 9.02 2.13 4.77
C SER A 36 10.20 3.07 4.47
N ALA A 37 9.94 4.11 3.69
CA ALA A 37 10.87 5.24 3.52
C ALA A 37 10.92 6.16 4.75
N VAL A 38 10.01 5.98 5.71
CA VAL A 38 9.95 6.68 6.99
C VAL A 38 10.43 5.73 8.08
N GLU A 39 11.56 6.07 8.73
CA GLU A 39 12.25 5.19 9.68
C GLU A 39 11.40 4.78 10.89
N SER A 40 10.52 5.67 11.34
CA SER A 40 9.63 5.41 12.47
C SER A 40 8.49 4.45 12.16
N VAL A 41 8.20 4.19 10.87
CA VAL A 41 7.14 3.30 10.42
C VAL A 41 7.69 1.87 10.33
N LEU A 42 7.57 1.14 11.44
CA LEU A 42 7.94 -0.28 11.53
C LEU A 42 6.84 -1.20 10.98
N SER A 43 5.58 -0.79 11.16
CA SER A 43 4.38 -1.47 10.67
C SER A 43 3.35 -0.41 10.27
N CYS A 44 2.42 -0.78 9.39
CA CYS A 44 1.25 0.05 9.10
C CYS A 44 0.45 0.37 10.36
N THR A 45 -0.23 1.52 10.34
CA THR A 45 -1.30 1.86 11.28
C THR A 45 -2.65 1.34 10.75
N PHE A 46 -3.67 1.29 11.59
CA PHE A 46 -4.97 0.67 11.24
C PHE A 46 -6.14 1.60 11.62
N LEU A 47 -7.35 1.33 11.13
CA LEU A 47 -8.49 2.25 11.35
C LEU A 47 -8.84 2.48 12.82
N ASN A 48 -8.57 1.52 13.70
CA ASN A 48 -8.75 1.64 15.15
C ASN A 48 -7.62 2.42 15.85
N GLU A 49 -6.44 2.49 15.24
CA GLU A 49 -5.27 3.22 15.72
C GLU A 49 -4.54 3.83 14.51
N PRO A 50 -5.07 4.93 13.94
CA PRO A 50 -4.68 5.38 12.59
C PRO A 50 -3.35 6.11 12.55
N HIS A 51 -2.79 6.47 13.70
CA HIS A 51 -1.52 7.18 13.81
C HIS A 51 -0.86 6.88 15.15
N PHE A 52 0.42 7.24 15.26
CA PHE A 52 1.16 7.33 16.52
C PHE A 52 1.89 8.67 16.57
N ILE A 53 2.36 9.06 17.75
CA ILE A 53 3.15 10.28 17.94
C ILE A 53 4.61 9.91 18.19
N LYS A 54 5.53 10.57 17.50
CA LYS A 54 6.97 10.48 17.74
C LYS A 54 7.61 11.84 17.60
N ASP A 55 8.41 12.24 18.59
CA ASP A 55 9.05 13.56 18.66
C ASP A 55 8.04 14.73 18.44
N GLU A 56 6.84 14.61 19.02
CA GLU A 56 5.71 15.56 18.88
C GLU A 56 5.18 15.71 17.44
N VAL A 57 5.55 14.79 16.54
CA VAL A 57 5.02 14.69 15.17
C VAL A 57 4.04 13.52 15.10
N THR A 58 2.87 13.76 14.52
CA THR A 58 1.87 12.72 14.26
C THR A 58 2.27 11.96 13.00
N VAL A 59 2.48 10.66 13.10
CA VAL A 59 2.87 9.79 11.98
C VAL A 59 1.76 8.79 11.70
N SER A 60 1.33 8.71 10.45
CA SER A 60 0.31 7.77 10.00
C SER A 60 0.79 6.99 8.77
N ALA A 61 0.60 5.68 8.81
CA ALA A 61 0.92 4.75 7.73
C ALA A 61 -0.27 3.80 7.52
N LEU A 62 -1.47 4.37 7.36
CA LEU A 62 -2.72 3.64 7.48
C LEU A 62 -2.88 2.57 6.39
N TRP A 63 -3.02 1.32 6.80
CA TRP A 63 -3.46 0.28 5.89
C TRP A 63 -4.93 0.48 5.54
N GLY A 64 -5.21 0.66 4.25
CA GLY A 64 -6.57 0.90 3.77
C GLY A 64 -6.99 2.36 3.75
N TRP A 65 -6.08 3.30 3.46
CA TRP A 65 -6.43 4.71 3.16
C TRP A 65 -7.71 4.89 2.31
N PRO A 66 -7.95 4.11 1.23
CA PRO A 66 -9.15 4.29 0.42
C PRO A 66 -10.47 4.00 1.18
N MET A 67 -10.40 3.24 2.27
CA MET A 67 -11.54 2.96 3.15
C MET A 67 -11.88 4.16 4.05
N LEU A 68 -10.92 5.06 4.28
CA LEU A 68 -11.11 6.26 5.09
C LEU A 68 -11.76 7.37 4.24
N GLY A 69 -13.06 7.23 3.97
CA GLY A 69 -13.90 8.27 3.38
C GLY A 69 -14.10 8.18 1.86
N MET A 70 -13.48 7.23 1.17
CA MET A 70 -13.65 7.01 -0.28
C MET A 70 -14.06 5.56 -0.60
N MET A 71 -14.71 4.87 0.34
CA MET A 71 -15.00 3.44 0.20
C MET A 71 -15.86 3.17 -1.04
N ARG A 72 -16.88 3.99 -1.29
CA ARG A 72 -17.78 3.83 -2.44
C ARG A 72 -17.04 4.03 -3.76
N GLU A 73 -16.30 5.12 -3.87
CA GLU A 73 -15.54 5.50 -5.07
C GLU A 73 -14.46 4.46 -5.38
N SER A 74 -13.77 4.01 -4.33
CA SER A 74 -12.75 2.95 -4.43
C SER A 74 -13.38 1.65 -4.88
N ALA A 75 -14.49 1.22 -4.26
CA ALA A 75 -15.19 0.00 -4.66
C ALA A 75 -15.62 0.06 -6.14
N ILE A 76 -16.22 1.18 -6.58
CA ILE A 76 -16.60 1.38 -7.99
C ILE A 76 -15.37 1.30 -8.91
N LYS A 77 -14.29 1.99 -8.56
CA LYS A 77 -13.08 2.05 -9.39
C LYS A 77 -12.41 0.69 -9.51
N TYR A 78 -12.17 0.00 -8.40
CA TYR A 78 -11.55 -1.33 -8.42
C TYR A 78 -12.47 -2.38 -9.08
N SER A 79 -13.78 -2.30 -8.86
CA SER A 79 -14.74 -3.22 -9.50
C SER A 79 -14.78 -3.05 -11.02
N SER A 80 -14.73 -1.81 -11.52
CA SER A 80 -14.71 -1.58 -12.97
C SER A 80 -13.39 -2.02 -13.62
N GLN A 81 -12.28 -2.03 -12.89
CA GLN A 81 -11.01 -2.56 -13.40
C GLN A 81 -10.99 -4.09 -13.41
N ILE A 82 -11.53 -4.75 -12.38
CA ILE A 82 -11.54 -6.21 -12.32
C ILE A 82 -12.50 -6.82 -13.34
N THR A 83 -13.56 -6.11 -13.75
CA THR A 83 -14.44 -6.58 -14.83
C THR A 83 -13.70 -6.78 -16.15
N ASP A 84 -12.75 -5.89 -16.49
CA ASP A 84 -11.93 -6.04 -17.69
C ASP A 84 -11.02 -7.27 -17.63
N VAL A 85 -10.60 -7.65 -16.43
CA VAL A 85 -9.78 -8.84 -16.21
C VAL A 85 -10.61 -10.12 -16.26
N LEU A 86 -11.75 -10.14 -15.58
CA LEU A 86 -12.56 -11.35 -15.42
C LEU A 86 -13.34 -11.71 -16.68
N ILE A 87 -14.04 -10.75 -17.27
CA ILE A 87 -15.01 -10.99 -18.34
C ILE A 87 -14.76 -10.16 -19.61
N GLY A 88 -13.96 -9.09 -19.51
CA GLY A 88 -13.70 -8.16 -20.61
C GLY A 88 -12.50 -8.58 -21.48
N THR A 89 -11.41 -7.81 -21.38
CA THR A 89 -10.24 -7.94 -22.25
C THR A 89 -9.42 -9.19 -21.96
N GLU A 90 -9.18 -9.51 -20.68
CA GLU A 90 -8.27 -10.60 -20.31
C GLU A 90 -8.99 -11.94 -20.10
N LYS A 91 -10.32 -11.90 -19.95
CA LYS A 91 -11.22 -13.07 -19.90
C LYS A 91 -10.73 -14.23 -19.01
N LEU A 92 -10.29 -13.93 -17.79
CA LEU A 92 -9.88 -14.97 -16.84
C LEU A 92 -10.98 -16.02 -16.58
N ILE A 93 -12.25 -15.68 -16.81
CA ILE A 93 -13.38 -16.62 -16.75
C ILE A 93 -13.25 -17.83 -17.69
N GLU A 94 -12.49 -17.73 -18.79
CA GLU A 94 -12.27 -18.82 -19.74
C GLU A 94 -11.25 -19.86 -19.22
N GLY A 95 -10.66 -19.63 -18.04
CA GLY A 95 -9.73 -20.55 -17.37
C GLY A 95 -8.26 -20.15 -17.50
N LEU A 96 -7.38 -20.92 -16.86
CA LEU A 96 -5.93 -20.64 -16.82
C LEU A 96 -5.16 -21.18 -18.04
N ASP A 97 -5.80 -21.98 -18.88
CA ASP A 97 -5.17 -22.59 -20.06
C ASP A 97 -5.04 -21.59 -21.23
N THR A 98 -5.88 -20.56 -21.24
CA THR A 98 -6.00 -19.57 -22.32
C THR A 98 -5.68 -18.15 -21.87
N LEU A 99 -4.78 -17.99 -20.90
CA LEU A 99 -4.42 -16.67 -20.37
C LEU A 99 -3.83 -15.74 -21.43
N THR A 100 -4.37 -14.53 -21.49
CA THR A 100 -3.78 -13.39 -22.19
C THR A 100 -2.43 -13.01 -21.58
N ALA A 101 -1.60 -12.32 -22.37
CA ALA A 101 -0.24 -11.95 -21.96
C ALA A 101 -0.19 -11.02 -20.73
N GLY A 102 -1.25 -10.24 -20.49
CA GLY A 102 -1.40 -9.40 -19.30
C GLY A 102 -1.47 -10.25 -18.03
N VAL A 103 -2.50 -11.10 -17.95
CA VAL A 103 -2.74 -11.96 -16.78
C VAL A 103 -1.65 -13.02 -16.60
N LYS A 104 -1.08 -13.57 -17.68
CA LYS A 104 -0.02 -14.58 -17.58
C LYS A 104 1.20 -14.10 -16.78
N ARG A 105 1.53 -12.81 -16.85
CA ARG A 105 2.64 -12.21 -16.06
C ARG A 105 2.27 -11.96 -14.60
N ALA A 106 0.98 -11.81 -14.32
CA ALA A 106 0.45 -11.58 -12.97
C ALA A 106 0.15 -12.88 -12.22
N LEU A 107 0.21 -14.03 -12.89
CA LEU A 107 -0.05 -15.33 -12.29
C LEU A 107 1.05 -15.68 -11.28
N VAL A 108 0.69 -15.71 -10.00
CA VAL A 108 1.62 -16.03 -8.91
C VAL A 108 1.69 -17.53 -8.65
N CYS A 109 0.62 -18.28 -8.94
CA CYS A 109 0.47 -19.69 -8.60
C CYS A 109 -0.33 -20.42 -9.69
N GLY A 110 0.21 -21.54 -10.20
CA GLY A 110 -0.32 -22.29 -11.35
C GLY A 110 0.22 -21.83 -12.72
N PRO A 111 -0.35 -22.32 -13.85
CA PRO A 111 -1.26 -23.46 -13.89
C PRO A 111 -0.50 -24.72 -13.46
N PHE A 112 -1.15 -25.55 -12.66
CA PHE A 112 -0.60 -26.83 -12.27
C PHE A 112 -0.85 -27.85 -13.39
N LYS A 113 0.12 -28.73 -13.62
CA LYS A 113 -0.03 -29.84 -14.56
C LYS A 113 -0.79 -31.00 -13.92
#